data_AF-A0A0L0BAI5-F1
#
_entry.id   AF-A0A0L0BAI5-F1
#
_cell.length_a   1.000
_cell.length_b   1.000
_cell.length_c   1.000
_cell.angle_alpha   90.00
_cell.angle_beta   90.00
_cell.angle_gamma   90.00
#
_symmetry.space_group_name_H-M   'P 1'
#
loop_
_entity.id
_entity.type
_entity.pdbx_description
1 polymer ?
#
loop_
_entity_poly.entity_id
_entity_poly.type
_entity_poly.pdbx_seq_one_letter_code
_entity_poly.pdbx_strand_id
1 'polypeptide(L)'
;MAASNDAALAKALGISPQTLGSWRARASVPYALCMDLARTDGISLDWLLLGRGAMVQEPQALMADDALVAILATLQGLDAQDQQHVHKVALDRKLLRQLQREVARLRKHS
;
A
#
# COMPACT_ATOMS: atom_id res chain seq x y z
N MET A 1 -14.10 15.18 -16.19
CA MET A 1 -12.65 14.94 -16.23
C MET A 1 -12.33 13.48 -16.58
N ALA A 2 -12.80 12.96 -17.73
CA ALA A 2 -12.48 11.59 -18.20
C ALA A 2 -11.47 11.60 -19.36
N ALA A 3 -11.53 12.62 -20.22
CA ALA A 3 -10.67 12.76 -21.39
C ALA A 3 -9.17 12.83 -21.05
N SER A 4 -8.80 13.41 -19.90
CA SER A 4 -7.40 13.50 -19.47
C SER A 4 -6.84 12.14 -19.07
N ASN A 5 -7.68 11.26 -18.48
CA ASN A 5 -7.27 9.91 -18.11
C ASN A 5 -7.27 8.99 -19.34
N ASP A 6 -8.22 9.14 -20.25
CA ASP A 6 -8.30 8.33 -21.47
C ASP A 6 -7.10 8.56 -22.39
N ALA A 7 -6.65 9.80 -22.56
CA ALA A 7 -5.45 10.12 -23.35
C ALA A 7 -4.16 9.63 -22.69
N ALA A 8 -4.05 9.78 -21.36
CA ALA A 8 -2.93 9.28 -20.58
C ALA A 8 -2.88 7.74 -20.61
N LEU A 9 -4.02 7.09 -20.48
CA LEU A 9 -4.20 5.65 -20.58
C LEU A 9 -3.84 5.15 -21.98
N ALA A 10 -4.40 5.74 -23.04
CA ALA A 10 -4.07 5.35 -24.41
C ALA A 10 -2.55 5.42 -24.70
N LYS A 11 -1.90 6.49 -24.21
CA LYS A 11 -0.44 6.65 -24.30
C LYS A 11 0.32 5.60 -23.48
N ALA A 12 -0.09 5.34 -22.25
CA ALA A 12 0.54 4.34 -21.38
C ALA A 12 0.39 2.91 -21.95
N LEU A 13 -0.72 2.62 -22.61
CA LEU A 13 -0.99 1.29 -23.19
C LEU A 13 -0.45 1.13 -24.61
N GLY A 14 0.09 2.19 -25.22
CA GLY A 14 0.56 2.16 -26.62
C GLY A 14 -0.56 1.94 -27.64
N ILE A 15 -1.81 2.24 -27.29
CA ILE A 15 -2.98 2.03 -28.15
C ILE A 15 -3.56 3.36 -28.63
N SER A 16 -4.29 3.33 -29.74
CA SER A 16 -5.00 4.51 -30.23
C SER A 16 -6.12 4.93 -29.26
N PRO A 17 -6.32 6.24 -28.99
CA PRO A 17 -7.46 6.75 -28.24
C PRO A 17 -8.83 6.28 -28.80
N GLN A 18 -8.91 5.98 -30.10
CA GLN A 18 -10.11 5.39 -30.71
C GLN A 18 -10.38 3.97 -30.22
N THR A 19 -9.32 3.18 -29.99
CA THR A 19 -9.44 1.80 -29.45
C THR A 19 -10.00 1.85 -28.04
N LEU A 20 -9.49 2.78 -27.22
CA LEU A 20 -9.98 2.99 -25.87
C LEU A 20 -11.45 3.47 -25.85
N GLY A 21 -11.80 4.42 -26.72
CA GLY A 21 -13.18 4.89 -26.89
C GLY A 21 -14.13 3.76 -27.30
N SER A 22 -13.68 2.85 -28.15
CA SER A 22 -14.44 1.67 -28.57
C SER A 22 -14.64 0.64 -27.45
N TRP A 23 -13.65 0.43 -26.58
CA TRP A 23 -13.82 -0.44 -25.41
C TRP A 23 -14.80 0.13 -24.40
N ARG A 24 -14.75 1.45 -24.18
CA ARG A 24 -15.66 2.12 -23.25
C ARG A 24 -17.10 2.12 -23.75
N ALA A 25 -17.32 2.36 -25.04
CA ALA A 25 -18.64 2.26 -25.67
C ALA A 25 -19.24 0.85 -25.55
N ARG A 26 -18.39 -0.18 -25.51
CA ARG A 26 -18.79 -1.59 -25.38
C ARG A 26 -18.75 -2.12 -23.95
N ALA A 27 -18.41 -1.28 -22.97
CA ALA A 27 -18.17 -1.67 -21.58
C ALA A 27 -17.25 -2.90 -21.43
N SER A 28 -16.33 -3.10 -22.38
CA SER A 28 -15.51 -4.31 -22.49
C SER A 28 -14.03 -3.93 -22.50
N VAL A 29 -13.47 -3.66 -21.33
CA VAL A 29 -12.03 -3.51 -21.17
C VAL A 29 -11.40 -4.91 -21.19
N PRO A 30 -10.42 -5.20 -22.07
CA PRO A 30 -9.80 -6.52 -22.11
C PRO A 30 -9.04 -6.79 -20.81
N TYR A 31 -9.58 -7.66 -19.95
CA TYR A 31 -8.96 -8.00 -18.67
C TYR A 31 -7.54 -8.56 -18.83
N ALA A 32 -7.32 -9.39 -19.84
CA ALA A 32 -6.00 -9.94 -20.16
C ALA A 32 -4.95 -8.84 -20.39
N LEU A 33 -5.32 -7.79 -21.12
CA LEU A 33 -4.43 -6.65 -21.35
C LEU A 33 -4.09 -5.92 -20.04
N CYS A 34 -5.10 -5.66 -19.20
CA CYS A 34 -4.87 -5.02 -17.90
C CYS A 34 -3.91 -5.85 -17.02
N MET A 35 -4.04 -7.18 -17.06
CA MET A 35 -3.18 -8.10 -16.32
C MET A 35 -1.74 -8.09 -16.85
N ASP A 36 -1.56 -8.07 -18.17
CA ASP A 36 -0.24 -8.04 -18.80
C ASP A 36 0.50 -6.73 -18.49
N LEU A 37 -0.20 -5.61 -18.53
CA LEU A 37 0.33 -4.29 -18.18
C LEU A 37 0.70 -4.18 -16.70
N ALA A 38 -0.14 -4.71 -15.82
CA ALA A 38 0.16 -4.74 -14.39
C ALA A 38 1.40 -5.59 -14.10
N ARG A 39 1.58 -6.69 -14.83
CA ARG A 39 2.70 -7.62 -14.65
C ARG A 39 4.00 -7.11 -15.26
N THR A 40 3.95 -6.52 -16.44
CA THR A 40 5.13 -6.14 -17.23
C THR A 40 5.62 -4.75 -16.86
N ASP A 41 4.70 -3.81 -16.68
CA ASP A 41 5.00 -2.38 -16.53
C ASP A 41 4.74 -1.87 -15.10
N GLY A 42 4.24 -2.72 -14.20
CA GLY A 42 3.94 -2.35 -12.81
C GLY A 42 2.76 -1.38 -12.66
N ILE A 43 1.88 -1.32 -13.66
CA ILE A 43 0.73 -0.40 -13.68
C ILE A 43 -0.38 -0.92 -12.75
N SER A 44 -0.93 -0.05 -11.92
CA SER A 44 -1.99 -0.38 -10.97
C SER A 44 -3.29 -0.79 -11.67
N LEU A 45 -3.86 -1.94 -11.29
CA LEU A 45 -5.17 -2.39 -11.77
C LEU A 45 -6.31 -1.45 -11.32
N ASP A 46 -6.21 -0.87 -10.13
CA ASP A 46 -7.19 0.10 -9.64
C ASP A 46 -7.20 1.37 -10.51
N TRP A 47 -6.03 1.76 -11.01
CA TRP A 47 -5.93 2.88 -11.94
C TRP A 47 -6.49 2.51 -13.32
N LEU A 48 -6.16 1.32 -13.84
CA LEU A 48 -6.63 0.83 -15.15
C LEU A 48 -8.15 0.61 -15.21
N LEU A 49 -8.74 0.02 -14.17
CA LEU A 49 -10.15 -0.42 -14.18
C LEU A 49 -11.08 0.61 -13.55
N LEU A 50 -10.64 1.29 -12.49
CA LEU A 50 -11.47 2.21 -11.71
C LEU A 50 -11.10 3.68 -11.93
N GLY A 51 -9.95 3.98 -12.57
CA GLY A 51 -9.45 5.34 -12.72
C GLY A 51 -9.06 5.99 -11.40
N ARG A 52 -8.74 5.19 -10.37
CA ARG A 52 -8.43 5.65 -9.01
C ARG A 52 -6.98 5.33 -8.65
N GLY A 53 -6.40 6.15 -7.78
CA GLY A 53 -5.05 5.93 -7.26
C GLY A 53 -3.93 6.31 -8.26
N ALA A 54 -2.71 5.92 -7.93
CA ALA A 54 -1.53 6.18 -8.75
C ALA A 54 -1.42 5.19 -9.92
N MET A 55 -0.93 5.66 -11.07
CA MET A 55 -0.79 4.86 -12.29
C MET A 55 0.23 3.74 -12.13
N VAL A 56 1.45 4.08 -11.70
CA VAL A 56 2.44 3.11 -11.32
C VAL A 56 2.23 2.87 -9.83
N GLN A 57 2.19 1.61 -9.42
CA GLN A 57 2.38 1.36 -8.00
C GLN A 57 3.81 1.79 -7.72
N GLU A 58 3.99 2.95 -7.07
CA GLU A 58 5.22 3.17 -6.32
C GLU A 58 5.41 1.86 -5.55
N PRO A 59 6.56 1.17 -5.71
CA PRO A 59 6.79 -0.07 -5.00
C PRO A 59 6.45 0.27 -3.57
N GLN A 60 5.30 -0.27 -3.12
CA GLN A 60 4.76 0.10 -1.83
C GLN A 60 5.96 -0.10 -0.93
N ALA A 61 6.40 0.95 -0.26
CA ALA A 61 7.58 0.88 0.58
C ALA A 61 7.25 0.03 1.82
N LEU A 62 6.79 -1.21 1.61
CA LEU A 62 7.36 -2.40 2.18
C LEU A 62 8.79 -2.60 1.66
N MET A 63 9.62 -1.55 1.64
CA MET A 63 10.88 -1.68 2.37
C MET A 63 10.45 -1.87 3.83
N ALA A 64 9.90 -3.05 4.13
CA ALA A 64 9.75 -3.46 5.49
C ALA A 64 11.20 -3.49 5.94
N ASP A 65 11.55 -2.51 6.78
CA ASP A 65 12.84 -2.41 7.43
C ASP A 65 13.31 -3.84 7.69
N ASP A 66 14.43 -4.27 7.09
CA ASP A 66 14.87 -5.66 7.19
C ASP A 66 14.91 -6.10 8.67
N ALA A 67 15.16 -5.15 9.58
CA ALA A 67 15.04 -5.36 11.01
C ALA A 67 13.60 -5.64 11.47
N LEU A 68 12.59 -4.91 10.99
CA LEU A 68 11.18 -5.16 11.30
C LEU A 68 10.71 -6.51 10.76
N VAL A 69 11.11 -6.89 9.54
CA VAL A 69 10.80 -8.22 8.99
C VAL A 69 11.43 -9.33 9.82
N ALA A 70 12.70 -9.17 10.19
CA ALA A 70 13.41 -10.12 11.04
C ALA A 70 12.76 -10.26 12.43
N ILE A 71 12.31 -9.15 13.02
CA ILE A 71 11.58 -9.15 14.29
C ILE A 71 10.25 -9.89 14.13
N LEU A 72 9.47 -9.61 13.08
CA LEU A 72 8.19 -10.30 12.84
C LEU A 72 8.37 -11.80 12.63
N ALA A 73 9.36 -12.22 11.83
CA ALA A 73 9.67 -13.63 11.62
C ALA A 73 10.07 -14.33 12.93
N THR A 74 10.87 -13.66 13.76
CA THR A 74 11.25 -14.18 15.09
C THR A 74 10.03 -14.34 15.98
N LEU A 75 9.15 -13.34 16.06
CA LEU A 75 7.94 -13.40 16.89
C LEU A 75 6.97 -14.48 16.43
N GLN A 76 6.83 -14.68 15.11
CA GLN A 76 5.96 -15.72 14.53
C GLN A 76 6.46 -17.14 14.83
N GLY A 77 7.78 -17.33 15.05
CA GLY A 77 8.37 -18.62 15.39
C GLY A 77 8.30 -19.00 16.88
N LEU A 78 7.91 -18.06 17.76
CA LEU A 78 7.75 -18.32 19.19
C LEU A 78 6.44 -19.09 19.47
N ASP A 79 6.42 -19.83 20.58
CA ASP A 79 5.19 -20.46 21.05
C ASP A 79 4.20 -19.43 21.64
N ALA A 80 2.96 -19.88 21.91
CA ALA A 80 1.90 -19.01 22.38
C ALA A 80 2.19 -18.36 23.75
N GLN A 81 2.92 -19.05 24.64
CA GLN A 81 3.24 -18.52 25.96
C GLN A 81 4.27 -17.39 25.84
N ASP A 82 5.31 -17.60 25.02
CA ASP A 82 6.36 -16.63 24.78
C ASP A 82 5.86 -15.42 23.99
N GLN A 83 4.97 -15.63 23.01
CA GLN A 83 4.29 -14.54 22.31
C GLN A 83 3.46 -13.67 23.26
N GLN A 84 2.69 -14.28 24.16
CA GLN A 84 1.90 -13.56 25.15
C GLN A 84 2.78 -12.78 26.14
N HIS A 85 3.90 -13.37 26.57
CA HIS A 85 4.84 -12.70 27.46
C HIS A 85 5.45 -11.46 26.78
N VAL A 86 5.92 -11.59 25.54
CA VAL A 86 6.47 -10.47 24.76
C VAL A 86 5.42 -9.38 24.55
N HIS A 87 4.18 -9.76 24.23
CA HIS A 87 3.08 -8.80 24.06
C HIS A 87 2.84 -7.99 25.34
N LYS A 88 2.80 -8.65 26.50
CA LYS A 88 2.60 -7.98 27.80
C LYS A 88 3.73 -7.01 28.13
N VAL A 89 4.98 -7.44 27.97
CA VAL A 89 6.16 -6.59 28.21
C VAL A 89 6.18 -5.38 27.28
N ALA A 90 5.78 -5.56 26.01
CA ALA A 90 5.68 -4.46 25.05
C ALA A 90 4.63 -3.42 25.45
N LEU A 91 3.46 -3.87 25.93
CA LEU A 91 2.40 -2.98 26.43
C LEU A 91 2.84 -2.19 27.66
N ASP A 92 3.43 -2.86 28.65
CA ASP A 92 3.89 -2.22 29.89
C ASP A 92 4.95 -1.15 29.58
N ARG A 93 5.91 -1.44 28.70
CA ARG A 93 6.91 -0.47 28.25
C ARG A 93 6.29 0.70 27.49
N LYS A 94 5.21 0.49 26.73
CA LYS A 94 4.51 1.57 26.02
C LYS A 94 3.81 2.50 27.01
N LEU A 95 3.11 1.92 27.99
CA LEU A 95 2.41 2.67 29.04
C LEU A 95 3.38 3.50 29.89
N LEU A 96 4.48 2.88 30.35
CA LEU A 96 5.50 3.59 31.14
C LEU A 96 6.06 4.82 30.41
N ARG A 97 6.36 4.70 29.11
CA ARG A 97 6.85 5.83 28.32
C ARG A 97 5.80 6.93 28.17
N GLN A 98 4.54 6.56 28.02
CA GLN A 98 3.45 7.53 27.95
C GLN A 98 3.33 8.31 29.26
N LEU A 99 3.33 7.61 30.40
CA LEU A 99 3.28 8.22 31.74
C LEU A 99 4.50 9.13 31.97
N GLN A 100 5.70 8.70 31.58
CA GLN A 100 6.92 9.52 31.68
C GLN A 100 6.79 10.81 30.87
N ARG A 101 6.24 10.75 29.64
CA ARG A 101 6.00 11.93 28.80
C ARG A 101 4.98 12.88 29.42
N GLU A 102 3.93 12.34 30.02
CA GLU A 102 2.88 13.12 30.65
C GLU A 102 3.40 13.84 31.91
N VAL A 103 4.13 13.14 32.77
CA VAL A 103 4.81 13.75 33.93
C VAL A 103 5.79 14.83 33.49
N ALA A 104 6.59 14.58 32.44
CA ALA A 104 7.50 15.58 31.90
C ALA A 104 6.77 16.82 31.34
N ARG A 105 5.58 16.63 30.76
CA ARG A 105 4.74 17.72 30.27
C ARG A 105 4.19 18.56 31.42
N LEU A 106 3.63 17.91 32.44
CA LEU A 106 3.05 18.59 33.61
C LEU A 106 4.11 19.38 34.39
N ARG A 107 5.31 18.82 34.54
CA ARG A 107 6.46 19.51 35.16
C ARG A 107 6.94 20.76 34.39
N LYS A 108 6.69 20.85 33.08
CA LYS A 108 7.06 22.01 32.25
C LYS A 108 6.03 23.15 32.31
N HIS A 109 4.83 22.89 32.83
CA HIS A 109 3.72 23.87 32.89
C HIS A 109 3.35 24.25 34.34
N SER A 110 4.19 23.87 35.31
CA SER A 110 4.13 24.30 36.71
C SER A 110 5.34 25.14 37.04
#